data_AF-A0A1F3AQK6-F1
#
_entry.id   AF-A0A1F3AQK6-F1
#
_cell.length_a   1.000
_cell.length_b   1.000
_cell.length_c   1.000
_cell.angle_alpha   90.00
_cell.angle_beta   90.00
_cell.angle_gamma   90.00
#
_symmetry.space_group_name_H-M   'P 1'
#
loop_
_entity.id
_entity.type
_entity.pdbx_description
1 polymer ?
#
loop_
_entity_poly.entity_id
_entity_poly.type
_entity_poly.pdbx_seq_one_letter_code
_entity_poly.pdbx_strand_id
1 'polypeptide(L)'
;MIARLAACAAAAALLAGCQLIDAATEQTDLYTVSPKSTFDPNLPPVYWQLAVEAPVAAASLNTGRIAIAMTHTSIDYYAKVAWTDRAPLMVQTRIVDSFENTRKIVAVARESIALRANYLLQPDLRNFEAMYYYGQPPIVRVRIIAKLVRMPDRQIIGVASFERCVRARADKVPKVVEAFDQALGSVIKQLVSWTLRTPPPRPPSDTAPYDIGRYRNPANAIVESEGCPKGDDASMVPYTDE
;
A
#
# COMPACT_ATOMS: atom_id res chain seq x y z
N MET A 1 -40.30 54.56 18.70
CA MET A 1 -39.73 54.22 17.37
C MET A 1 -38.30 53.66 17.45
N ILE A 2 -37.41 54.23 18.29
CA ILE A 2 -35.99 53.83 18.39
C ILE A 2 -35.79 52.34 18.76
N ALA A 3 -36.59 51.80 19.69
CA ALA A 3 -36.49 50.39 20.09
C ALA A 3 -36.86 49.37 18.98
N ARG A 4 -37.72 49.76 18.03
CA ARG A 4 -38.09 48.89 16.89
C ARG A 4 -36.99 48.87 15.81
N LEU A 5 -36.29 49.99 15.62
CA LEU A 5 -35.15 50.08 14.70
C LEU A 5 -33.93 49.28 15.22
N ALA A 6 -33.69 49.30 16.53
CA ALA A 6 -32.62 48.51 17.16
C ALA A 6 -32.87 46.98 17.04
N ALA A 7 -34.12 46.54 17.20
CA ALA A 7 -34.49 45.13 17.04
C ALA A 7 -34.32 44.62 15.59
N CYS A 8 -34.65 45.44 14.59
CA CYS A 8 -34.44 45.09 13.18
C CYS A 8 -32.95 45.04 12.79
N ALA A 9 -32.11 45.93 13.35
CA ALA A 9 -30.67 45.92 13.08
C ALA A 9 -29.97 44.70 13.71
N ALA A 10 -30.36 44.29 14.92
CA ALA A 10 -29.85 43.10 15.58
C ALA A 10 -30.25 41.80 14.84
N ALA A 11 -31.48 41.74 14.31
CA ALA A 11 -31.92 40.61 13.49
C ALA A 11 -31.12 40.51 12.18
N ALA A 12 -30.86 41.63 11.49
CA ALA A 12 -30.08 41.62 10.25
C ALA A 12 -28.62 41.18 10.47
N ALA A 13 -28.00 41.53 11.60
CA ALA A 13 -26.65 41.10 11.95
C ALA A 13 -26.55 39.59 12.24
N LEU A 14 -27.60 38.99 12.81
CA LEU A 14 -27.66 37.54 13.06
C LEU A 14 -27.87 36.72 11.79
N LEU A 15 -28.53 37.28 10.76
CA LEU A 15 -28.72 36.61 9.46
C LEU A 15 -27.49 36.69 8.54
N ALA A 16 -26.61 37.67 8.72
CA ALA A 16 -25.37 37.79 7.94
C ALA A 16 -24.27 36.79 8.37
N GLY A 17 -24.41 36.16 9.54
CA GLY A 17 -23.44 35.19 10.07
C GLY A 17 -23.42 33.84 9.36
N CYS A 18 -24.46 33.49 8.59
CA CYS A 18 -24.58 32.18 7.93
C CYS A 18 -23.90 32.11 6.55
N GLN A 19 -23.39 33.20 5.98
CA GLN A 19 -22.73 33.17 4.66
C GLN A 19 -21.21 32.98 4.71
N LEU A 20 -20.61 32.94 5.90
CA LEU A 20 -19.17 32.73 6.09
C LEU A 20 -18.76 31.25 6.18
N ILE A 21 -19.71 30.31 6.06
CA ILE A 21 -19.45 28.87 6.12
C ILE A 21 -19.29 28.23 4.72
N ASP A 22 -19.49 28.99 3.65
CA ASP A 22 -19.01 28.60 2.31
C ASP A 22 -17.49 28.83 2.21
N ALA A 23 -16.72 28.23 3.13
CA ALA A 23 -15.34 27.89 2.85
C ALA A 23 -15.40 26.87 1.72
N ALA A 24 -15.29 27.37 0.48
CA ALA A 24 -15.20 26.56 -0.73
C ALA A 24 -14.23 25.41 -0.45
N THR A 25 -14.76 24.22 -0.18
CA THR A 25 -13.97 23.01 -0.08
C THR A 25 -13.38 22.81 -1.45
N GLU A 26 -12.13 23.24 -1.61
CA GLU A 26 -11.41 23.15 -2.86
C GLU A 26 -11.45 21.68 -3.30
N GLN A 27 -12.05 21.42 -4.46
CA GLN A 27 -12.35 20.06 -4.90
C GLN A 27 -11.05 19.24 -4.93
N THR A 28 -11.04 18.15 -4.16
CA THR A 28 -9.90 17.23 -4.08
C THR A 28 -10.26 15.98 -4.86
N ASP A 29 -9.48 15.68 -5.91
CA ASP A 29 -9.70 14.47 -6.70
C ASP A 29 -9.14 13.25 -5.95
N LEU A 30 -9.96 12.22 -5.83
CA LEU A 30 -9.61 10.99 -5.10
C LEU A 30 -9.21 9.88 -6.07
N TYR A 31 -8.07 9.25 -5.78
CA TYR A 31 -7.51 8.16 -6.55
C TYR A 31 -7.39 6.89 -5.71
N THR A 32 -7.44 5.74 -6.37
CA THR A 32 -7.15 4.45 -5.76
C THR A 32 -6.35 3.59 -6.73
N VAL A 33 -5.61 2.65 -6.19
CA VAL A 33 -5.01 1.55 -6.94
C VAL A 33 -5.96 0.33 -6.98
N SER A 34 -5.80 -0.55 -7.96
CA SER A 34 -6.63 -1.71 -8.24
C SER A 34 -6.11 -2.97 -7.51
N PRO A 35 -7.00 -3.92 -7.17
CA PRO A 35 -6.57 -5.24 -6.71
C PRO A 35 -6.02 -6.05 -7.88
N LYS A 36 -5.12 -7.00 -7.62
CA LYS A 36 -4.58 -7.88 -8.66
C LYS A 36 -5.31 -9.21 -8.65
N SER A 37 -5.61 -9.70 -9.85
CA SER A 37 -6.34 -10.95 -10.07
C SER A 37 -5.60 -11.93 -10.99
N THR A 38 -4.57 -11.45 -11.70
CA THR A 38 -3.75 -12.27 -12.60
C THR A 38 -2.53 -12.81 -11.84
N PHE A 39 -2.55 -14.11 -11.57
CA PHE A 39 -1.47 -14.83 -10.88
C PHE A 39 -1.01 -16.04 -11.69
N ASP A 40 0.19 -16.53 -11.38
CA ASP A 40 0.71 -17.78 -11.93
C ASP A 40 -0.24 -18.95 -11.62
N PRO A 41 -0.74 -19.69 -12.63
CA PRO A 41 -1.63 -20.82 -12.39
C PRO A 41 -1.00 -21.92 -11.51
N ASN A 42 0.34 -21.99 -11.50
CA ASN A 42 1.12 -22.95 -10.72
C ASN A 42 1.34 -22.55 -9.25
N LEU A 43 0.65 -21.51 -8.76
CA LEU A 43 0.65 -21.22 -7.33
C LEU A 43 0.09 -22.41 -6.53
N PRO A 44 0.77 -22.83 -5.45
CA PRO A 44 0.34 -23.96 -4.65
C PRO A 44 -0.94 -23.62 -3.89
N PRO A 45 -1.96 -24.51 -3.88
CA PRO A 45 -3.06 -24.36 -2.94
C PRO A 45 -2.57 -24.64 -1.52
N VAL A 46 -3.05 -23.85 -0.56
CA VAL A 46 -2.68 -23.94 0.85
C VAL A 46 -3.92 -24.09 1.72
N TYR A 47 -3.78 -24.87 2.79
CA TYR A 47 -4.85 -25.30 3.70
C TYR A 47 -4.75 -24.63 5.08
N TRP A 48 -4.16 -23.43 5.11
CA TRP A 48 -3.98 -22.64 6.31
C TRP A 48 -4.62 -21.26 6.14
N GLN A 49 -4.80 -20.56 7.26
CA GLN A 49 -5.43 -19.25 7.34
C GLN A 49 -4.37 -18.16 7.55
N LEU A 50 -4.57 -17.00 6.92
CA LEU A 50 -3.65 -15.85 6.99
C LEU A 50 -4.33 -14.63 7.59
N ALA A 51 -3.68 -14.01 8.57
CA ALA A 51 -3.98 -12.65 9.00
C ALA A 51 -2.98 -11.68 8.35
N VAL A 52 -3.45 -10.53 7.89
CA VAL A 52 -2.61 -9.46 7.31
C VAL A 52 -2.68 -8.23 8.21
N GLU A 53 -1.55 -7.83 8.79
CA GLU A 53 -1.45 -6.58 9.55
C GLU A 53 -1.52 -5.37 8.61
N ALA A 54 -1.89 -4.21 9.15
CA ALA A 54 -1.75 -2.96 8.40
C ALA A 54 -0.26 -2.67 8.17
N PRO A 55 0.18 -2.35 6.93
CA PRO A 55 1.56 -1.99 6.66
C PRO A 55 2.05 -0.88 7.58
N VAL A 56 3.15 -1.13 8.28
CA VAL A 56 3.86 -0.08 9.00
C VAL A 56 4.45 0.88 7.96
N ALA A 57 4.31 2.18 8.17
CA ALA A 57 4.82 3.19 7.25
C ALA A 57 5.29 4.43 8.02
N ALA A 58 6.27 5.15 7.48
CA ALA A 58 6.66 6.45 8.00
C ALA A 58 5.49 7.43 7.95
N ALA A 59 5.47 8.45 8.81
CA ALA A 59 4.41 9.46 8.84
C ALA A 59 4.20 10.15 7.49
N SER A 60 5.28 10.29 6.71
CA SER A 60 5.23 10.85 5.37
C SER A 60 4.43 10.01 4.37
N LEU A 61 4.33 8.70 4.57
CA LEU A 61 3.54 7.77 3.74
C LEU A 61 2.21 7.35 4.42
N ASN A 62 2.10 7.47 5.75
CA ASN A 62 0.89 7.17 6.50
C ASN A 62 -0.14 8.33 6.42
N THR A 63 -0.46 8.72 5.19
CA THR A 63 -1.35 9.83 4.85
C THR A 63 -2.17 9.47 3.60
N GLY A 64 -3.28 10.17 3.40
CA GLY A 64 -4.04 10.12 2.15
C GLY A 64 -3.40 10.94 1.03
N ARG A 65 -2.36 11.75 1.28
CA ARG A 65 -1.72 12.55 0.24
C ARG A 65 -0.83 11.68 -0.68
N ILE A 66 -0.78 12.01 -1.97
CA ILE A 66 0.07 11.32 -2.94
C ILE A 66 1.50 11.89 -2.87
N ALA A 67 2.43 11.11 -2.33
CA ALA A 67 3.81 11.54 -2.06
C ALA A 67 4.63 11.69 -3.35
N ILE A 68 5.43 12.76 -3.38
CA ILE A 68 6.41 13.04 -4.44
C ILE A 68 7.77 13.32 -3.81
N ALA A 69 8.83 12.95 -4.51
CA ALA A 69 10.21 13.22 -4.12
C ALA A 69 10.87 14.11 -5.18
N MET A 70 11.19 15.35 -4.81
CA MET A 70 11.87 16.31 -5.69
C MET A 70 13.40 16.21 -5.63
N THR A 71 13.91 15.59 -4.57
CA THR A 71 15.32 15.26 -4.36
C THR A 71 15.42 13.92 -3.64
N HIS A 72 16.62 13.39 -3.44
CA HIS A 72 16.83 12.17 -2.65
C HIS A 72 16.47 12.31 -1.16
N THR A 73 16.27 13.52 -0.65
CA THR A 73 16.07 13.80 0.78
C THR A 73 14.82 14.63 1.08
N SER A 74 14.05 15.01 0.07
CA SER A 74 12.82 15.78 0.22
C SER A 74 11.60 14.96 -0.17
N ILE A 75 10.56 15.09 0.64
CA ILE A 75 9.22 14.56 0.35
C ILE A 75 8.23 15.73 0.37
N ASP A 76 7.41 15.78 -0.66
CA ASP A 76 6.28 16.70 -0.79
C ASP A 76 5.07 15.89 -1.25
N TYR A 77 3.98 16.55 -1.62
CA TYR A 77 2.80 15.88 -2.15
C TYR A 77 2.12 16.72 -3.21
N TYR A 78 1.44 16.05 -4.15
CA TYR A 78 0.58 16.74 -5.10
C TYR A 78 -0.50 17.58 -4.39
N ALA A 79 -0.83 18.72 -5.00
CA ALA A 79 -1.92 19.58 -4.56
C ALA A 79 -3.26 19.09 -5.12
N LYS A 80 -4.34 19.27 -4.34
CA LYS A 80 -5.74 19.00 -4.74
C LYS A 80 -6.02 17.57 -5.21
N VAL A 81 -5.17 16.61 -4.85
CA VAL A 81 -5.38 15.19 -5.12
C VAL A 81 -5.00 14.38 -3.90
N ALA A 82 -5.69 13.27 -3.68
CA ALA A 82 -5.43 12.36 -2.59
C ALA A 82 -5.77 10.91 -2.97
N TRP A 83 -5.18 9.97 -2.25
CA TRP A 83 -5.68 8.62 -2.14
C TRP A 83 -7.03 8.59 -1.44
N THR A 84 -7.85 7.59 -1.77
CA THR A 84 -9.16 7.37 -1.13
C THR A 84 -9.07 6.99 0.36
N ASP A 85 -7.91 6.49 0.80
CA ASP A 85 -7.57 6.20 2.20
C ASP A 85 -6.06 6.43 2.41
N ARG A 86 -5.58 6.36 3.65
CA ARG A 86 -4.15 6.38 3.94
C ARG A 86 -3.45 5.26 3.18
N ALA A 87 -2.31 5.57 2.54
CA ALA A 87 -1.59 4.63 1.70
C ALA A 87 -1.40 3.23 2.33
N PRO A 88 -0.97 3.06 3.60
CA PRO A 88 -0.85 1.72 4.19
C PRO A 88 -2.18 0.96 4.27
N LEU A 89 -3.30 1.61 4.61
CA LEU A 89 -4.61 0.95 4.69
C LEU A 89 -5.14 0.58 3.31
N MET A 90 -4.94 1.46 2.33
CA MET A 90 -5.24 1.17 0.92
C MET A 90 -4.43 -0.04 0.44
N VAL A 91 -3.12 -0.07 0.70
CA VAL A 91 -2.24 -1.20 0.33
C VAL A 91 -2.66 -2.49 1.04
N GLN A 92 -3.00 -2.45 2.34
CA GLN A 92 -3.49 -3.62 3.07
C GLN A 92 -4.73 -4.22 2.39
N THR A 93 -5.67 -3.36 1.98
CA THR A 93 -6.87 -3.77 1.25
C THR A 93 -6.49 -4.53 -0.01
N ARG A 94 -5.57 -3.99 -0.81
CA ARG A 94 -5.15 -4.63 -2.06
C ARG A 94 -4.38 -5.92 -1.84
N ILE A 95 -3.63 -6.06 -0.76
CA ILE A 95 -2.98 -7.32 -0.39
C ILE A 95 -4.05 -8.38 -0.10
N VAL A 96 -5.04 -8.07 0.74
CA VAL A 96 -6.13 -9.00 1.09
C VAL A 96 -6.94 -9.38 -0.14
N ASP A 97 -7.44 -8.41 -0.91
CA ASP A 97 -8.19 -8.64 -2.15
C ASP A 97 -7.40 -9.53 -3.12
N SER A 98 -6.08 -9.33 -3.20
CA SER A 98 -5.19 -10.10 -4.07
C SER A 98 -5.03 -11.55 -3.63
N PHE A 99 -4.92 -11.80 -2.32
CA PHE A 99 -4.94 -13.18 -1.78
C PHE A 99 -6.27 -13.88 -2.08
N GLU A 100 -7.40 -13.20 -1.87
CA GLU A 100 -8.73 -13.74 -2.17
C GLU A 100 -8.88 -14.09 -3.65
N ASN A 101 -8.41 -13.19 -4.53
CA ASN A 101 -8.44 -13.37 -5.98
C ASN A 101 -7.61 -14.58 -6.45
N THR A 102 -6.59 -15.01 -5.71
CA THR A 102 -5.84 -16.23 -6.06
C THR A 102 -6.70 -17.48 -6.01
N ARG A 103 -7.69 -17.52 -5.10
CA ARG A 103 -8.44 -18.74 -4.73
C ARG A 103 -7.53 -19.93 -4.35
N LYS A 104 -6.30 -19.66 -3.90
CA LYS A 104 -5.32 -20.68 -3.49
C LYS A 104 -5.21 -20.82 -1.98
N ILE A 105 -5.90 -19.99 -1.19
CA ILE A 105 -5.86 -20.01 0.28
C ILE A 105 -7.26 -20.23 0.84
N VAL A 106 -7.37 -20.96 1.95
CA VAL A 106 -8.65 -21.26 2.61
C VAL A 106 -9.32 -20.00 3.14
N ALA A 107 -8.56 -19.15 3.83
CA ALA A 107 -9.05 -17.88 4.34
C ALA A 107 -7.90 -16.89 4.49
N VAL A 108 -8.18 -15.64 4.16
CA VAL A 108 -7.34 -14.48 4.44
C VAL A 108 -8.23 -13.41 5.04
N ALA A 109 -7.73 -12.68 6.02
CA ALA A 109 -8.42 -11.56 6.60
C ALA A 109 -7.44 -10.50 7.09
N ARG A 110 -7.94 -9.29 7.34
CA ARG A 110 -7.19 -8.31 8.12
C ARG A 110 -7.06 -8.83 9.55
N GLU A 111 -5.93 -8.57 10.19
CA GLU A 111 -5.67 -8.97 11.57
C GLU A 111 -6.75 -8.46 12.56
N SER A 112 -7.33 -7.28 12.31
CA SER A 112 -8.41 -6.70 13.14
C SER A 112 -9.66 -7.58 13.22
N ILE A 113 -9.84 -8.49 12.27
CA ILE A 113 -10.86 -9.53 12.29
C ILE A 113 -10.20 -10.73 12.98
N ALA A 114 -10.52 -10.95 14.27
CA ALA A 114 -9.89 -11.94 15.16
C ALA A 114 -10.05 -13.42 14.71
N LEU A 115 -9.45 -13.76 13.58
CA LEU A 115 -9.38 -15.08 13.00
C LEU A 115 -8.33 -15.91 13.74
N ARG A 116 -8.56 -17.22 13.89
CA ARG A 116 -7.51 -18.16 14.34
C ARG A 116 -6.54 -18.43 13.18
N ALA A 117 -5.78 -17.41 12.80
CA ALA A 117 -4.81 -17.52 11.72
C ALA A 117 -3.65 -18.43 12.09
N ASN A 118 -3.18 -19.24 11.13
CA ASN A 118 -1.96 -20.04 11.28
C ASN A 118 -0.71 -19.19 11.03
N TYR A 119 -0.83 -18.18 10.17
CA TYR A 119 0.24 -17.25 9.84
C TYR A 119 -0.25 -15.81 9.89
N LEU A 120 0.68 -14.90 10.21
CA LEU A 120 0.50 -13.46 10.25
C LEU A 120 1.52 -12.82 9.30
N LEU A 121 1.03 -12.07 8.32
CA LEU A 121 1.86 -11.28 7.42
C LEU A 121 1.99 -9.87 7.98
N GLN A 122 3.23 -9.45 8.23
CA GLN A 122 3.57 -8.12 8.73
C GLN A 122 4.29 -7.31 7.63
N PRO A 123 3.56 -6.54 6.82
CA PRO A 123 4.15 -5.66 5.82
C PRO A 123 4.69 -4.35 6.42
N ASP A 124 5.69 -3.78 5.76
CA ASP A 124 6.33 -2.51 6.04
C ASP A 124 6.48 -1.76 4.70
N LEU A 125 5.71 -0.70 4.53
CA LEU A 125 5.66 0.13 3.33
C LEU A 125 6.78 1.17 3.38
N ARG A 126 7.89 0.85 2.71
CA ARG A 126 9.12 1.64 2.75
C ARG A 126 9.16 2.77 1.74
N ASN A 127 8.64 2.53 0.54
CA ASN A 127 8.54 3.54 -0.51
C ASN A 127 7.17 3.42 -1.17
N PHE A 128 6.53 4.57 -1.38
CA PHE A 128 5.28 4.70 -2.11
C PHE A 128 5.17 6.14 -2.61
N GLU A 129 6.02 6.49 -3.58
CA GLU A 129 6.26 7.87 -4.00
C GLU A 129 6.58 8.00 -5.49
N ALA A 130 6.33 9.19 -6.05
CA ALA A 130 6.76 9.56 -7.41
C ALA A 130 8.04 10.40 -7.36
N MET A 131 9.13 9.88 -7.93
CA MET A 131 10.45 10.51 -7.96
C MET A 131 10.59 11.41 -9.20
N TYR A 132 10.77 12.70 -8.97
CA TYR A 132 10.96 13.73 -10.00
C TYR A 132 12.44 14.08 -10.23
N TYR A 133 13.34 13.72 -9.32
CA TYR A 133 14.77 13.99 -9.45
C TYR A 133 15.47 13.17 -10.55
N TYR A 134 14.78 12.21 -11.17
CA TYR A 134 15.20 11.50 -12.39
C TYR A 134 14.58 12.08 -13.68
N GLY A 135 14.06 13.31 -13.62
CA GLY A 135 13.43 14.02 -14.72
C GLY A 135 11.94 13.68 -14.92
N GLN A 136 11.31 14.41 -15.83
CA GLN A 136 9.89 14.25 -16.21
C GLN A 136 9.76 13.39 -17.48
N PRO A 137 8.73 12.53 -17.59
CA PRO A 137 7.74 12.19 -16.57
C PRO A 137 8.37 11.42 -15.39
N PRO A 138 7.78 11.47 -14.18
CA PRO A 138 8.41 10.95 -12.97
C PRO A 138 8.45 9.40 -12.97
N ILE A 139 9.30 8.86 -12.09
CA ILE A 139 9.36 7.42 -11.82
C ILE A 139 8.66 7.14 -10.50
N VAL A 140 7.64 6.29 -10.52
CA VAL A 140 7.02 5.78 -9.30
C VAL A 140 7.87 4.64 -8.73
N ARG A 141 8.10 4.68 -7.41
CA ARG A 141 8.79 3.65 -6.65
C ARG A 141 7.87 3.09 -5.59
N VAL A 142 7.71 1.77 -5.59
CA VAL A 142 6.98 1.04 -4.55
C VAL A 142 7.89 -0.02 -3.96
N ARG A 143 8.02 -0.01 -2.63
CA ARG A 143 8.78 -1.00 -1.89
C ARG A 143 8.04 -1.45 -0.64
N ILE A 144 7.88 -2.77 -0.51
CA ILE A 144 7.32 -3.42 0.68
C ILE A 144 8.33 -4.43 1.22
N ILE A 145 8.63 -4.33 2.50
CA ILE A 145 9.30 -5.40 3.25
C ILE A 145 8.24 -6.17 4.00
N ALA A 146 8.24 -7.50 3.92
CA ALA A 146 7.26 -8.36 4.56
C ALA A 146 7.94 -9.37 5.47
N LYS A 147 7.36 -9.60 6.65
CA LYS A 147 7.71 -10.72 7.51
C LYS A 147 6.53 -11.67 7.58
N LEU A 148 6.78 -12.96 7.43
CA LEU A 148 5.78 -14.00 7.64
C LEU A 148 6.03 -14.67 8.98
N VAL A 149 5.02 -14.64 9.83
CA VAL A 149 5.10 -15.08 11.22
C VAL A 149 4.14 -16.26 11.42
N ARG A 150 4.63 -17.37 11.99
CA ARG A 150 3.79 -18.48 12.42
C ARG A 150 3.15 -18.16 13.75
N MET A 151 1.86 -18.49 13.86
CA MET A 151 1.06 -18.34 15.07
C MET A 151 0.76 -19.71 15.69
N PRO A 152 0.59 -19.80 17.02
CA PRO A 152 0.60 -18.71 17.99
C PRO A 152 1.98 -18.38 18.58
N ASP A 153 3.02 -19.14 18.27
CA ASP A 153 4.36 -19.01 18.87
C ASP A 153 5.15 -17.80 18.35
N ARG A 154 4.59 -17.04 17.39
CA ARG A 154 5.13 -15.81 16.80
C ARG A 154 6.52 -15.99 16.19
N GLN A 155 6.79 -17.15 15.59
CA GLN A 155 8.07 -17.40 14.93
C GLN A 155 8.09 -16.77 13.53
N ILE A 156 9.10 -15.93 13.24
CA ILE A 156 9.35 -15.47 11.87
C ILE A 156 9.90 -16.62 11.03
N ILE A 157 9.20 -16.97 9.95
CA ILE A 157 9.54 -18.08 9.04
C ILE A 157 10.02 -17.60 7.66
N GLY A 158 9.96 -16.29 7.42
CA GLY A 158 10.43 -15.67 6.19
C GLY A 158 10.45 -14.14 6.31
N VAL A 159 11.38 -13.51 5.61
CA VAL A 159 11.49 -12.05 5.50
C VAL A 159 11.83 -11.70 4.06
N ALA A 160 10.98 -10.97 3.35
CA ALA A 160 11.26 -10.60 1.96
C ALA A 160 11.11 -9.10 1.74
N SER A 161 11.84 -8.56 0.77
CA SER A 161 11.75 -7.18 0.29
C SER A 161 11.43 -7.23 -1.20
N PHE A 162 10.34 -6.61 -1.57
CA PHE A 162 9.86 -6.51 -2.95
C PHE A 162 9.85 -5.03 -3.35
N GLU A 163 10.50 -4.73 -4.46
CA GLU A 163 10.68 -3.38 -4.95
C GLU A 163 10.48 -3.33 -6.47
N ARG A 164 9.65 -2.38 -6.91
CA ARG A 164 9.39 -2.11 -8.31
C ARG A 164 9.39 -0.61 -8.56
N CYS A 165 10.02 -0.21 -9.66
CA CYS A 165 9.89 1.13 -10.20
C CYS A 165 9.28 1.10 -11.60
N VAL A 166 8.42 2.09 -11.88
CA VAL A 166 7.73 2.24 -13.17
C VAL A 166 7.71 3.72 -13.52
N ARG A 167 8.13 4.05 -14.74
CA ARG A 167 8.09 5.41 -15.27
C ARG A 167 6.68 5.75 -15.76
N ALA A 168 6.14 6.88 -15.31
CA ALA A 168 4.86 7.36 -15.81
C ALA A 168 4.98 7.71 -17.30
N ARG A 169 3.89 7.54 -18.07
CA ARG A 169 3.88 7.89 -19.50
C ARG A 169 3.80 9.40 -19.76
N ALA A 170 3.27 10.15 -18.80
CA ALA A 170 3.18 11.59 -18.88
C ALA A 170 3.22 12.20 -17.48
N ASP A 171 3.60 13.46 -17.40
CA ASP A 171 3.55 14.25 -16.16
C ASP A 171 2.14 14.77 -15.91
N LYS A 172 1.20 13.85 -15.69
CA LYS A 172 -0.21 14.11 -15.36
C LYS A 172 -0.62 13.14 -14.27
N VAL A 173 -1.32 13.63 -13.24
CA VAL A 173 -1.70 12.81 -12.06
C VAL A 173 -2.32 11.46 -12.44
N PRO A 174 -3.29 11.36 -13.37
CA PRO A 174 -3.84 10.05 -13.77
C PRO A 174 -2.78 9.08 -14.29
N LYS A 175 -1.81 9.56 -15.10
CA LYS A 175 -0.72 8.75 -15.65
C LYS A 175 0.32 8.36 -14.61
N VAL A 176 0.51 9.18 -13.58
CA VAL A 176 1.33 8.83 -12.42
C VAL A 176 0.62 7.78 -11.56
N VAL A 177 -0.69 7.89 -11.37
CA VAL A 177 -1.50 6.90 -10.64
C VAL A 177 -1.52 5.55 -11.36
N GLU A 178 -1.57 5.51 -12.70
CA GLU A 178 -1.39 4.28 -13.48
C GLU A 178 -0.01 3.63 -13.20
N ALA A 179 1.07 4.41 -13.11
CA ALA A 179 2.39 3.91 -12.75
C ALA A 179 2.44 3.36 -11.30
N PHE A 180 1.76 4.01 -10.35
CA PHE A 180 1.56 3.48 -8.99
C PHE A 180 0.83 2.14 -9.00
N ASP A 181 -0.26 2.04 -9.77
CA ASP A 181 -1.05 0.82 -9.87
C ASP A 181 -0.23 -0.36 -10.44
N GLN A 182 0.59 -0.12 -11.46
CA GLN A 182 1.46 -1.14 -12.05
C GLN A 182 2.60 -1.53 -11.10
N ALA A 183 3.29 -0.55 -10.50
CA ALA A 183 4.40 -0.81 -9.57
C ALA A 183 3.92 -1.59 -8.34
N LEU A 184 2.84 -1.14 -7.69
CA LEU A 184 2.24 -1.83 -6.56
C LEU A 184 1.71 -3.21 -6.96
N GLY A 185 1.11 -3.32 -8.15
CA GLY A 185 0.63 -4.59 -8.67
C GLY A 185 1.70 -5.65 -8.80
N SER A 186 2.88 -5.28 -9.30
CA SER A 186 4.04 -6.16 -9.40
C SER A 186 4.52 -6.58 -8.00
N VAL A 187 4.66 -5.63 -7.07
CA VAL A 187 5.07 -5.89 -5.69
C VAL A 187 4.09 -6.84 -4.97
N ILE A 188 2.78 -6.62 -5.09
CA ILE A 188 1.76 -7.47 -4.47
C ILE A 188 1.79 -8.89 -5.07
N LYS A 189 1.97 -9.04 -6.38
CA LYS A 189 2.07 -10.37 -7.02
C LYS A 189 3.24 -11.18 -6.48
N GLN A 190 4.41 -10.56 -6.34
CA GLN A 190 5.60 -11.19 -5.76
C GLN A 190 5.37 -11.55 -4.29
N LEU A 191 4.85 -10.62 -3.49
CA LEU A 191 4.53 -10.82 -2.08
C LEU A 191 3.55 -11.99 -1.86
N VAL A 192 2.46 -12.04 -2.63
CA VAL A 192 1.46 -13.11 -2.56
C VAL A 192 2.08 -14.45 -2.95
N SER A 193 2.82 -14.50 -4.06
CA SER A 193 3.49 -15.72 -4.52
C SER A 193 4.48 -16.26 -3.49
N TRP A 194 5.33 -15.39 -2.95
CA TRP A 194 6.28 -15.72 -1.90
C TRP A 194 5.56 -16.23 -0.64
N THR A 195 4.49 -15.56 -0.22
CA THR A 195 3.75 -15.94 0.99
C THR A 195 3.11 -17.33 0.85
N LEU A 196 2.55 -17.67 -0.31
CA LEU A 196 1.93 -18.98 -0.55
C LEU A 196 2.96 -20.11 -0.68
N ARG A 197 4.20 -19.80 -1.10
CA ARG A 197 5.28 -20.77 -1.29
C ARG A 197 6.16 -20.97 -0.06
N THR A 198 6.17 -20.03 0.88
CA THR A 198 7.07 -20.03 2.04
C THR A 198 6.74 -21.13 3.05
N PRO A 199 5.49 -21.29 3.53
CA PRO A 199 5.11 -22.40 4.39
C PRO A 199 4.76 -23.65 3.59
N PRO A 200 4.81 -24.84 4.21
CA PRO A 200 4.23 -26.03 3.61
C PRO A 200 2.72 -25.83 3.32
N PRO A 201 2.16 -26.49 2.30
CA PRO A 201 0.74 -26.34 1.92
C PRO A 201 -0.24 -26.64 3.05
N ARG A 202 0.11 -27.52 4.00
CA ARG A 202 -0.69 -27.79 5.18
C ARG A 202 -0.02 -27.15 6.41
N PRO A 203 -0.80 -26.55 7.32
CA PRO A 203 -0.24 -26.03 8.56
C PRO A 203 0.40 -27.20 9.35
N PRO A 204 1.50 -26.94 10.07
CA PRO A 204 2.01 -27.90 11.06
C PRO A 204 0.91 -28.25 12.06
N SER A 205 0.91 -29.47 12.59
CA SER A 205 0.06 -29.80 13.74
C SER A 205 0.45 -28.93 14.94
N ASP A 206 -0.48 -28.64 15.84
CA ASP A 206 -0.22 -27.90 17.07
C ASP A 206 0.87 -28.58 17.95
N THR A 207 1.13 -29.86 17.72
CA THR A 207 2.15 -30.69 18.38
C THR A 207 3.50 -30.77 17.65
N ALA A 208 3.62 -30.17 16.46
CA ALA A 208 4.85 -30.23 15.69
C ALA A 208 5.97 -29.51 16.46
N PRO A 209 7.13 -30.17 16.71
CA PRO A 209 8.21 -29.58 17.46
C PRO A 209 8.70 -28.27 16.81
N TYR A 210 9.04 -27.31 17.66
CA TYR A 210 9.65 -26.05 17.27
C TYR A 210 11.01 -26.31 16.60
N ASP A 211 11.04 -26.30 15.27
CA ASP A 211 12.26 -26.49 14.49
C ASP A 211 12.74 -25.15 13.90
N ILE A 212 13.63 -24.48 14.63
CA ILE A 212 14.25 -23.22 14.17
C ILE A 212 14.99 -23.34 12.84
N GLY A 213 15.58 -24.51 12.55
CA GLY A 213 16.39 -24.73 11.36
C GLY A 213 15.52 -24.85 10.11
N ARG A 214 14.36 -25.48 10.23
CA ARG A 214 13.40 -25.64 9.12
C ARG A 214 12.76 -24.34 8.68
N TYR A 215 12.51 -23.42 9.61
CA TYR A 215 11.78 -22.17 9.33
C TYR A 215 12.68 -20.93 9.21
N ARG A 216 13.92 -20.95 9.70
CA ARG A 216 14.96 -19.99 9.27
C ARG A 216 15.67 -20.50 8.03
N ASN A 217 14.92 -20.67 6.94
CA ASN A 217 15.54 -20.96 5.66
C ASN A 217 16.04 -19.63 5.04
N PRO A 218 17.36 -19.43 4.85
CA PRO A 218 17.87 -18.24 4.17
C PRO A 218 17.30 -18.06 2.76
N ALA A 219 16.85 -19.12 2.10
CA ALA A 219 16.18 -19.03 0.80
C ALA A 219 14.81 -18.33 0.86
N ASN A 220 14.20 -18.23 2.06
CA ASN A 220 12.99 -17.44 2.27
C ASN A 220 13.30 -15.95 2.45
N ALA A 221 14.58 -15.59 2.56
CA ALA A 221 15.04 -14.21 2.57
C ALA A 221 15.30 -13.71 1.16
N ILE A 222 14.34 -12.96 0.61
CA ILE A 222 14.40 -12.47 -0.78
C ILE A 222 14.54 -10.95 -0.78
N VAL A 223 15.42 -10.42 -1.64
CA VAL A 223 15.48 -8.99 -1.96
C VAL A 223 15.37 -8.87 -3.48
N GLU A 224 14.17 -8.58 -3.95
CA GLU A 224 13.88 -8.34 -5.36
C GLU A 224 13.73 -6.83 -5.58
N SER A 225 14.54 -6.29 -6.49
CA SER A 225 14.46 -4.90 -6.93
C SER A 225 14.49 -4.88 -8.44
N GLU A 226 13.30 -4.82 -9.05
CA GLU A 226 13.16 -4.84 -10.50
C GLU A 226 12.87 -3.46 -11.07
N GLY A 227 13.52 -3.14 -12.19
CA GLY A 227 13.22 -1.93 -12.96
C GLY A 227 13.49 -0.61 -12.23
N CYS A 228 14.27 -0.61 -11.15
CA CYS A 228 14.63 0.60 -10.39
C CYS A 228 15.97 1.21 -10.83
N PRO A 229 16.11 2.54 -10.72
CA PRO A 229 17.37 3.23 -11.02
C PRO A 229 18.57 2.69 -10.23
N LYS A 230 19.76 2.77 -10.83
CA LYS A 230 21.04 2.42 -10.19
C LYS A 230 21.90 3.67 -10.06
N GLY A 231 21.92 4.25 -8.85
CA GLY A 231 22.50 5.58 -8.65
C GLY A 231 21.71 6.61 -9.45
N ASP A 232 22.39 7.30 -10.35
CA ASP A 232 21.79 8.34 -11.22
C ASP A 232 21.26 7.78 -12.55
N ASP A 233 21.56 6.51 -12.87
CA ASP A 233 21.10 5.87 -14.10
C ASP A 233 19.66 5.34 -13.95
N ALA A 234 18.74 5.97 -14.69
CA ALA A 234 17.32 5.61 -14.76
C ALA A 234 16.89 5.07 -16.13
N SER A 235 17.83 4.76 -17.03
CA SER A 235 17.54 4.30 -18.40
C SER A 235 16.84 2.93 -18.46
N MET A 236 17.06 2.10 -17.44
CA MET A 236 16.52 0.74 -17.31
C MET A 236 15.09 0.70 -16.75
N VAL A 237 14.52 1.85 -16.38
CA VAL A 237 13.19 1.91 -15.76
C VAL A 237 12.11 1.77 -16.84
N PRO A 238 11.25 0.73 -16.77
CA PRO A 238 10.21 0.54 -17.78
C PRO A 238 9.13 1.62 -17.66
N TYR A 239 8.60 2.06 -18.80
CA TYR A 239 7.40 2.87 -18.82
C TYR A 239 6.18 2.05 -18.39
N THR A 240 5.15 2.74 -17.94
CA THR A 240 3.84 2.13 -17.65
C THR A 240 3.32 1.43 -18.91
N ASP A 241 2.63 0.30 -18.78
CA ASP A 241 2.02 -0.41 -19.92
C ASP A 241 0.83 0.40 -20.50
N GLU A 242 0.33 0.05 -21.69
CA GLU A 242 -0.88 0.68 -22.29
C GLU A 242 -2.19 0.15 -21.72
#